data_AF-A0A7W8PCS9-F1
#
_entry.id   AF-A0A7W8PCS9-F1
#
_cell.length_a   1.000
_cell.length_b   1.000
_cell.length_c   1.000
_cell.angle_alpha   90.00
_cell.angle_beta   90.00
_cell.angle_gamma   90.00
#
_symmetry.space_group_name_H-M   'P 1'
#
loop_
_entity.id
_entity.type
_entity.pdbx_description
1 polymer ?
#
loop_
_entity_poly.entity_id
_entity_poly.type
_entity_poly.pdbx_seq_one_letter_code
_entity_poly.pdbx_strand_id
1 'polypeptide(L)'
;MSATAGLTARAMGYFPLSVGTSLALEGAFGIHPDHQESPAPILRYDELWCNLKTLLRNCMGALDKTTAGAVFPDELAWTLQEELSQLSELVAEATQNRCRTVYYVSNYAGLAQKYPFATLRTDSTARQKQYAAIQKDTIALMLKTARAQERQEDEQRHDRIAVFDLKLAPATPDPKSSSPKILLLTHYAYDLFSAKRFREMTLLESHTGRLKEKALWHTKYAQGRELTMIPFREDLIQVFGDSELFAPMRLELRRELLQIAQKMQWNPTTTFERIALGVDLMKNPYAREVLKKIISSRY
;
A
#
# COMPACT_ATOMS: atom_id res chain seq x y z
N MET A 1 19.62 22.22 -13.71
CA MET A 1 20.31 21.00 -13.23
C MET A 1 19.97 19.88 -14.19
N SER A 2 20.93 19.02 -14.54
CA SER A 2 20.62 17.76 -15.23
C SER A 2 19.70 16.91 -14.34
N ALA A 3 18.79 16.14 -14.93
CA ALA A 3 17.88 15.26 -14.20
C ALA A 3 18.63 14.31 -13.24
N THR A 4 19.79 13.81 -13.66
CA THR A 4 20.70 12.99 -12.85
C THR A 4 21.19 13.71 -11.59
N ALA A 5 21.59 14.99 -11.71
CA ALA A 5 22.06 15.77 -10.56
C ALA A 5 20.94 16.06 -9.56
N GLY A 6 19.71 16.23 -10.04
CA GLY A 6 18.52 16.40 -9.20
C GLY A 6 18.14 15.12 -8.45
N LEU A 7 18.33 13.94 -9.04
CA LEU A 7 18.13 12.65 -8.37
C LEU A 7 19.12 12.43 -7.23
N THR A 8 20.39 12.80 -7.41
CA THR A 8 21.40 12.75 -6.34
C THR A 8 21.10 13.76 -5.22
N ALA A 9 20.58 14.94 -5.57
CA ALA A 9 20.24 16.00 -4.63
C ALA A 9 18.83 15.87 -4.01
N ARG A 10 18.11 14.77 -4.27
CA ARG A 10 16.76 14.54 -3.72
C ARG A 10 16.78 14.57 -2.20
N ALA A 11 15.65 14.94 -1.60
CA ALA A 11 15.52 14.90 -0.14
C ALA A 11 15.65 13.46 0.37
N MET A 12 16.70 13.20 1.16
CA MET A 12 16.92 11.94 1.87
C MET A 12 16.66 12.11 3.37
N GLY A 13 16.42 11.00 4.08
CA GLY A 13 16.22 11.02 5.53
C GLY A 13 17.49 10.63 6.30
N TYR A 14 17.32 10.01 7.47
CA TYR A 14 18.43 9.46 8.25
C TYR A 14 19.22 8.40 7.47
N PHE A 15 18.52 7.58 6.69
CA PHE A 15 19.11 6.62 5.76
C PHE A 15 19.32 7.26 4.38
N PRO A 16 20.28 6.77 3.56
CA PRO A 16 20.55 7.26 2.20
C PRO A 16 19.45 6.88 1.17
N LEU A 17 18.20 6.86 1.63
CA LEU A 17 16.99 6.59 0.87
C LEU A 17 16.16 7.86 0.76
N SER A 18 15.30 7.92 -0.25
CA SER A 18 14.29 8.97 -0.39
C SER A 18 13.55 9.19 0.93
N VAL A 19 13.34 10.45 1.31
CA VAL A 19 12.89 10.83 2.67
C VAL A 19 11.66 10.06 3.15
N GLY A 20 10.68 9.82 2.27
CA GLY A 20 9.49 9.03 2.62
C GLY A 20 9.75 7.54 2.82
N THR A 21 10.84 6.97 2.32
CA THR A 21 11.23 5.59 2.62
C THR A 21 12.09 5.53 3.88
N SER A 22 12.99 6.51 4.06
CA SER A 22 13.82 6.62 5.27
C SER A 22 12.97 6.77 6.54
N LEU A 23 12.01 7.71 6.56
CA LEU A 23 11.14 7.91 7.72
C LEU A 23 10.33 6.64 8.07
N ALA A 24 9.97 5.85 7.06
CA ALA A 24 9.33 4.56 7.25
C ALA A 24 10.25 3.60 8.02
N LEU A 25 11.50 3.45 7.57
CA LEU A 25 12.48 2.57 8.22
C LEU A 25 12.88 3.07 9.60
N GLU A 26 13.02 4.38 9.79
CA GLU A 26 13.27 4.97 11.11
C GLU A 26 12.19 4.55 12.11
N GLY A 27 10.92 4.55 11.69
CA GLY A 27 9.82 4.04 12.49
C GLY A 27 9.88 2.53 12.72
N ALA A 28 10.18 1.75 11.68
CA ALA A 28 10.34 0.30 11.79
C ALA A 28 11.51 -0.11 12.70
N PHE A 29 12.58 0.68 12.74
CA PHE A 29 13.76 0.45 13.59
C PHE A 29 13.61 1.09 14.98
N GLY A 30 12.52 1.82 15.23
CA GLY A 30 12.23 2.40 16.54
C GLY A 30 13.09 3.63 16.86
N ILE A 31 13.70 4.25 15.85
CA ILE A 31 14.57 5.43 15.98
C ILE A 31 13.91 6.72 15.50
N HIS A 32 12.65 6.66 15.02
CA HIS A 32 11.94 7.84 14.54
C HIS A 32 11.79 8.89 15.66
N PRO A 33 12.10 10.18 15.42
CA PRO A 33 12.12 11.22 16.45
C PRO A 33 10.82 11.35 17.25
N ASP A 34 9.67 11.22 16.58
CA ASP A 34 8.35 11.40 17.21
C ASP A 34 7.83 10.20 18.02
N HIS A 35 8.37 8.99 17.81
CA HIS A 35 7.87 7.77 18.45
C HIS A 35 8.94 6.69 18.48
N GLN A 36 9.96 6.91 19.30
CA GLN A 36 11.01 5.92 19.55
C GLN A 36 10.44 4.69 20.27
N GLU A 37 10.91 3.50 19.90
CA GLU A 37 10.47 2.24 20.47
C GLU A 37 11.63 1.24 20.59
N SER A 38 11.79 0.62 21.76
CA SER A 38 12.79 -0.42 22.02
C SER A 38 12.14 -1.62 22.71
N PRO A 39 12.33 -2.86 22.23
CA PRO A 39 13.13 -3.23 21.06
C PRO A 39 12.54 -2.73 19.73
N ALA A 40 13.37 -2.65 18.68
CA ALA A 40 12.98 -2.18 17.36
C ALA A 40 11.73 -2.91 16.84
N PRO A 41 10.68 -2.19 16.39
CA PRO A 41 9.42 -2.79 15.95
C PRO A 41 9.53 -3.87 14.87
N ILE A 42 10.47 -3.70 13.92
CA ILE A 42 10.69 -4.61 12.80
C ILE A 42 11.01 -6.04 13.25
N LEU A 43 11.57 -6.20 14.47
CA LEU A 43 11.95 -7.50 15.02
C LEU A 43 10.75 -8.41 15.35
N ARG A 44 9.51 -7.88 15.26
CA ARG A 44 8.25 -8.61 15.42
C ARG A 44 7.79 -9.32 14.14
N TYR A 45 8.40 -9.01 13.01
CA TYR A 45 7.95 -9.46 11.68
C TYR A 45 8.97 -10.38 11.03
N ASP A 46 8.46 -11.34 10.25
CA ASP A 46 9.27 -12.27 9.48
C ASP A 46 9.68 -11.65 8.13
N GLU A 47 8.84 -10.77 7.57
CA GLU A 47 9.07 -10.15 6.26
C GLU A 47 8.64 -8.67 6.23
N LEU A 48 9.45 -7.83 5.56
CA LEU A 48 9.10 -6.46 5.16
C LEU A 48 8.71 -6.46 3.68
N TRP A 49 7.44 -6.23 3.39
CA TRP A 49 6.89 -6.17 2.04
C TRP A 49 6.85 -4.74 1.55
N CYS A 50 7.53 -4.46 0.44
CA CYS A 50 7.66 -3.12 -0.13
C CYS A 50 7.03 -3.04 -1.53
N ASN A 51 6.00 -2.20 -1.67
CA ASN A 51 5.38 -1.94 -2.96
C ASN A 51 6.25 -1.01 -3.81
N LEU A 52 6.69 -1.46 -4.99
CA LEU A 52 7.54 -0.65 -5.89
C LEU A 52 6.89 0.66 -6.33
N LYS A 53 5.56 0.68 -6.56
CA LYS A 53 4.84 1.93 -6.87
C LYS A 53 4.89 2.91 -5.70
N THR A 54 4.96 2.41 -4.46
CA THR A 54 5.09 3.24 -3.27
C THR A 54 6.49 3.80 -3.13
N LEU A 55 7.52 2.98 -3.35
CA LEU A 55 8.91 3.44 -3.35
C LEU A 55 9.16 4.48 -4.45
N LEU A 56 8.66 4.24 -5.66
CA LEU A 56 8.72 5.21 -6.76
C LEU A 56 8.02 6.53 -6.41
N ARG A 57 6.82 6.47 -5.81
CA ARG A 57 6.11 7.65 -5.30
C ARG A 57 6.94 8.42 -4.28
N ASN A 58 7.60 7.73 -3.37
CA ASN A 58 8.45 8.36 -2.36
C ASN A 58 9.69 9.02 -2.99
N CYS A 59 10.32 8.36 -3.97
CA CYS A 59 11.44 8.90 -4.72
C CYS A 59 11.04 10.14 -5.52
N MET A 60 9.98 10.05 -6.32
CA MET A 60 9.44 11.20 -7.06
C MET A 60 9.01 12.35 -6.14
N GLY A 61 8.44 12.04 -4.97
CA GLY A 61 8.05 13.03 -3.97
C GLY A 61 9.22 13.69 -3.25
N ALA A 62 10.42 13.11 -3.30
CA ALA A 62 11.64 13.68 -2.75
C ALA A 62 12.34 14.66 -3.70
N LEU A 63 11.91 14.73 -4.97
CA LEU A 63 12.46 15.63 -5.98
C LEU A 63 11.80 17.01 -5.92
N ASP A 64 12.55 18.05 -6.29
CA ASP A 64 11.97 19.36 -6.57
C ASP A 64 11.09 19.30 -7.84
N LYS A 65 10.17 20.27 -7.98
CA LYS A 65 9.19 20.29 -9.08
C LYS A 65 9.83 20.31 -10.47
N THR A 66 11.01 20.92 -10.61
CA THR A 66 11.70 21.04 -11.90
C THR A 66 12.29 19.69 -12.28
N THR A 67 13.03 19.07 -11.37
CA THR A 67 13.63 17.74 -11.59
C THR A 67 12.55 16.68 -11.80
N ALA A 68 11.49 16.68 -10.99
CA ALA A 68 10.38 15.73 -11.12
C ALA A 68 9.68 15.80 -12.49
N GLY A 69 9.71 16.96 -13.16
CA GLY A 69 9.13 17.14 -14.50
C GLY A 69 10.06 16.72 -15.64
N ALA A 70 11.35 16.52 -15.37
CA ALA A 70 12.38 16.28 -16.36
C ALA A 70 13.06 14.91 -16.25
N VAL A 71 12.72 14.12 -15.22
CA VAL A 71 13.35 12.83 -14.96
C VAL A 71 12.90 11.76 -15.95
N PHE A 72 13.84 10.91 -16.36
CA PHE A 72 13.57 9.81 -17.28
C PHE A 72 13.38 8.47 -16.55
N PRO A 73 12.59 7.53 -17.12
CA PRO A 73 12.30 6.23 -16.50
C PRO A 73 13.53 5.38 -16.17
N ASP A 74 14.56 5.46 -17.01
CA ASP A 74 15.84 4.76 -16.90
C ASP A 74 16.69 5.27 -15.72
N GLU A 75 16.77 6.58 -15.54
CA GLU A 75 17.44 7.18 -14.38
C GLU A 75 16.72 6.81 -13.07
N LEU A 76 15.38 6.87 -13.06
CA LEU A 76 14.59 6.46 -11.90
C LEU A 76 14.74 4.96 -11.59
N ALA A 77 14.76 4.11 -12.61
CA ALA A 77 14.90 2.68 -12.42
C ALA A 77 16.25 2.34 -11.79
N TRP A 78 17.32 3.02 -12.21
CA TRP A 78 18.65 2.89 -11.63
C TRP A 78 18.69 3.36 -10.18
N THR A 79 18.21 4.59 -9.89
CA THR A 79 18.15 5.11 -8.52
C THR A 79 17.31 4.21 -7.60
N LEU A 80 16.17 3.71 -8.07
CA LEU A 80 15.33 2.80 -7.28
C LEU A 80 16.02 1.46 -7.03
N GLN A 81 16.77 0.91 -8.00
CA GLN A 81 17.53 -0.32 -7.79
C GLN A 81 18.56 -0.17 -6.67
N GLU A 82 19.30 0.95 -6.65
CA GLU A 82 20.22 1.25 -5.54
C GLU A 82 19.48 1.35 -4.20
N GLU A 83 18.33 2.02 -4.16
CA GLU A 83 17.51 2.09 -2.94
C GLU A 83 16.99 0.71 -2.49
N LEU A 84 16.65 -0.19 -3.42
CA LEU A 84 16.24 -1.55 -3.06
C LEU A 84 17.39 -2.32 -2.41
N SER A 85 18.60 -2.26 -2.98
CA SER A 85 19.76 -2.93 -2.39
C SER A 85 20.07 -2.38 -1.00
N GLN A 86 20.11 -1.06 -0.85
CA GLN A 86 20.36 -0.41 0.45
C GLN A 86 19.27 -0.74 1.48
N LEU A 87 17.99 -0.73 1.10
CA LEU A 87 16.90 -1.06 2.01
C LEU A 87 17.01 -2.52 2.48
N SER A 88 17.33 -3.45 1.58
CA SER A 88 17.56 -4.86 1.93
C SER A 88 18.72 -5.02 2.91
N GLU A 89 19.84 -4.33 2.68
CA GLU A 89 21.01 -4.34 3.55
C GLU A 89 20.70 -3.78 4.95
N LEU A 90 20.03 -2.62 5.01
CA LEU A 90 19.64 -1.98 6.27
C LEU A 90 18.72 -2.88 7.12
N VAL A 91 17.75 -3.54 6.49
CA VAL A 91 16.84 -4.47 7.18
C VAL A 91 17.58 -5.72 7.64
N ALA A 92 18.44 -6.28 6.78
CA ALA A 92 19.26 -7.44 7.13
C ALA A 92 20.16 -7.15 8.34
N GLU A 93 20.84 -6.00 8.35
CA GLU A 93 21.69 -5.56 9.45
C GLU A 93 20.88 -5.34 10.74
N ALA A 94 19.84 -4.51 10.67
CA ALA A 94 19.03 -4.13 11.84
C ALA A 94 18.32 -5.34 12.49
N THR A 95 18.04 -6.39 11.71
CA THR A 95 17.33 -7.59 12.18
C THR A 95 18.23 -8.81 12.37
N GLN A 96 19.52 -8.71 12.05
CA GLN A 96 20.44 -9.86 12.00
C GLN A 96 19.89 -10.98 11.10
N ASN A 97 19.41 -10.61 9.90
CA ASN A 97 18.76 -11.48 8.91
C ASN A 97 17.48 -12.20 9.38
N ARG A 98 16.86 -11.76 10.49
CA ARG A 98 15.59 -12.35 10.98
C ARG A 98 14.36 -11.86 10.22
N CYS A 99 14.42 -10.67 9.65
CA CYS A 99 13.35 -10.13 8.80
C CYS A 99 13.85 -10.04 7.36
N ARG A 100 13.13 -10.67 6.43
CA ARG A 100 13.45 -10.64 5.00
C ARG A 100 12.72 -9.50 4.30
N THR A 101 13.40 -8.80 3.40
CA THR A 101 12.73 -7.85 2.50
C THR A 101 12.12 -8.57 1.27
N VAL A 102 10.89 -8.21 0.91
CA VAL A 102 10.16 -8.70 -0.25
C VAL A 102 9.67 -7.51 -1.08
N TYR A 103 10.15 -7.40 -2.31
CA TYR A 103 9.68 -6.38 -3.25
C TYR A 103 8.55 -6.91 -4.12
N TYR A 104 7.52 -6.09 -4.34
CA TYR A 104 6.42 -6.48 -5.21
C TYR A 104 5.83 -5.31 -6.00
N VAL A 105 5.12 -5.67 -7.07
CA VAL A 105 4.23 -4.78 -7.79
C VAL A 105 2.89 -5.47 -8.06
N SER A 106 1.80 -4.77 -7.77
CA SER A 106 0.45 -5.17 -8.16
C SER A 106 0.00 -4.37 -9.37
N ASN A 107 -0.45 -5.05 -10.43
CA ASN A 107 -0.99 -4.38 -11.63
C ASN A 107 -2.49 -4.05 -11.49
N TYR A 108 -3.17 -4.61 -10.48
CA TYR A 108 -4.58 -4.41 -10.20
C TYR A 108 -5.50 -4.83 -11.37
N ALA A 109 -5.06 -5.77 -12.20
CA ALA A 109 -5.82 -6.31 -13.31
C ALA A 109 -7.06 -7.05 -12.81
N GLY A 110 -8.21 -6.80 -13.45
CA GLY A 110 -9.49 -7.40 -13.05
C GLY A 110 -10.22 -6.68 -11.91
N LEU A 111 -9.72 -5.53 -11.44
CA LEU A 111 -10.36 -4.78 -10.36
C LEU A 111 -11.82 -4.39 -10.68
N ALA A 112 -12.08 -3.95 -11.92
CA ALA A 112 -13.42 -3.56 -12.37
C ALA A 112 -14.40 -4.74 -12.39
N GLN A 113 -13.92 -5.92 -12.77
CA GLN A 113 -14.73 -7.14 -12.75
C GLN A 113 -15.03 -7.58 -11.32
N LYS A 114 -14.04 -7.47 -10.42
CA LYS A 114 -14.18 -7.87 -9.02
C LYS A 114 -15.07 -6.92 -8.21
N TYR A 115 -15.04 -5.62 -8.51
CA TYR A 115 -15.81 -4.59 -7.80
C TYR A 115 -16.74 -3.86 -8.77
N PRO A 116 -17.83 -4.50 -9.21
CA PRO A 116 -18.71 -3.95 -10.24
C PRO A 116 -19.49 -2.70 -9.79
N PHE A 117 -19.54 -2.42 -8.48
CA PHE A 117 -20.22 -1.25 -7.94
C PHE A 117 -19.24 -0.10 -7.62
N ALA A 118 -17.93 -0.34 -7.71
CA ALA A 118 -16.93 0.68 -7.50
C ALA A 118 -16.80 1.60 -8.71
N THR A 119 -16.61 2.89 -8.44
CA THR A 119 -16.06 3.80 -9.45
C THR A 119 -14.54 3.77 -9.32
N LEU A 120 -13.84 3.25 -10.33
CA LEU A 120 -12.39 3.23 -10.33
C LEU A 120 -11.82 4.60 -10.73
N ARG A 121 -10.75 5.02 -10.07
CA ARG A 121 -10.03 6.24 -10.40
C ARG A 121 -9.34 6.09 -11.75
N THR A 122 -9.30 7.20 -12.50
CA THR A 122 -8.61 7.29 -13.79
C THR A 122 -7.73 8.53 -13.81
N ASP A 123 -6.61 8.44 -14.52
CA ASP A 123 -5.70 9.57 -14.73
C ASP A 123 -6.33 10.57 -15.70
N SER A 124 -6.92 11.63 -15.15
CA SER A 124 -7.69 12.61 -15.93
C SER A 124 -6.81 13.76 -16.42
N THR A 125 -5.93 14.27 -15.55
CA THR A 125 -5.07 15.42 -15.84
C THR A 125 -3.81 15.03 -16.61
N ALA A 126 -3.25 15.96 -17.40
CA ALA A 126 -2.01 15.73 -18.15
C ALA A 126 -0.84 15.30 -17.23
N ARG A 127 -0.75 15.93 -16.04
CA ARG A 127 0.27 15.61 -15.04
C ARG A 127 0.12 14.19 -14.48
N GLN A 128 -1.11 13.75 -14.20
CA GLN A 128 -1.37 12.38 -13.75
C GLN A 128 -0.99 11.37 -14.84
N LYS A 129 -1.37 11.63 -16.10
CA LYS A 129 -1.04 10.77 -17.23
C LYS A 129 0.48 10.68 -17.46
N GLN A 130 1.19 11.79 -17.37
CA GLN A 130 2.65 11.82 -17.47
C GLN A 130 3.30 11.02 -16.34
N TYR A 131 2.87 11.24 -15.10
CA TYR A 131 3.37 10.47 -13.95
C TYR A 131 3.10 8.97 -14.11
N ALA A 132 1.89 8.60 -14.54
CA ALA A 132 1.51 7.21 -14.77
C ALA A 132 2.35 6.55 -15.88
N ALA A 133 2.68 7.29 -16.95
CA ALA A 133 3.57 6.82 -18.01
C ALA A 133 4.99 6.58 -17.47
N ILE A 134 5.57 7.56 -16.77
CA ILE A 134 6.90 7.43 -16.15
C ILE A 134 6.92 6.24 -15.18
N GLN A 135 5.92 6.13 -14.30
CA GLN A 135 5.82 5.02 -13.35
C GLN A 135 5.74 3.67 -14.08
N LYS A 136 4.90 3.56 -15.11
CA LYS A 136 4.73 2.33 -15.89
C LYS A 136 6.05 1.91 -16.55
N ASP A 137 6.72 2.84 -17.21
CA ASP A 137 7.94 2.56 -17.96
C ASP A 137 9.11 2.25 -17.01
N THR A 138 9.23 2.96 -15.89
CA THR A 138 10.23 2.70 -14.85
C THR A 138 10.06 1.29 -14.28
N ILE A 139 8.84 0.92 -13.89
CA ILE A 139 8.54 -0.42 -13.36
C ILE A 139 8.80 -1.50 -14.41
N ALA A 140 8.44 -1.26 -15.67
CA ALA A 140 8.71 -2.20 -16.76
C ALA A 140 10.22 -2.44 -16.93
N LEU A 141 11.04 -1.38 -16.85
CA LEU A 141 12.50 -1.49 -16.86
C LEU A 141 13.02 -2.29 -15.67
N MET A 142 12.56 -1.98 -14.45
CA MET A 142 12.95 -2.72 -13.24
C MET A 142 12.62 -4.22 -13.33
N LEU A 143 11.41 -4.56 -13.79
CA LEU A 143 11.01 -5.96 -13.98
C LEU A 143 11.83 -6.65 -15.06
N LYS A 144 12.19 -5.94 -16.14
CA LYS A 144 13.05 -6.48 -17.19
C LYS A 144 14.45 -6.78 -16.66
N THR A 145 15.03 -5.86 -15.88
CA THR A 145 16.36 -6.04 -15.27
C THR A 145 16.35 -7.19 -14.27
N ALA A 146 15.36 -7.26 -13.38
CA ALA A 146 15.24 -8.35 -12.41
C ALA A 146 15.15 -9.73 -13.10
N ARG A 147 14.32 -9.84 -14.15
CA ARG A 147 14.21 -11.09 -14.95
C ARG A 147 15.49 -11.44 -15.72
N ALA A 148 16.27 -10.45 -16.14
CA ALA A 148 17.54 -10.70 -16.81
C ALA A 148 18.58 -11.24 -15.82
N GLN A 149 18.63 -10.69 -14.61
CA GLN A 149 19.50 -11.13 -13.53
C GLN A 149 19.14 -12.54 -13.02
N GLU A 150 17.85 -12.89 -12.94
CA GLU A 150 17.39 -14.24 -12.58
C GLU A 150 17.91 -15.34 -13.53
N ARG A 151 18.17 -15.02 -14.80
CA ARG A 151 18.63 -16.01 -15.80
C ARG A 151 20.14 -16.28 -15.76
N GLN A 152 20.91 -15.50 -15.00
CA GLN A 152 22.38 -15.49 -15.04
C GLN A 152 23.05 -16.18 -13.84
N GLU A 153 22.40 -17.17 -13.21
CA GLU A 153 22.91 -17.97 -12.07
C GLU A 153 23.01 -17.20 -10.74
N ASP A 154 22.08 -17.50 -9.82
CA ASP A 154 22.34 -17.72 -8.38
C ASP A 154 20.99 -17.97 -7.68
N GLU A 155 20.81 -19.18 -7.13
CA GLU A 155 19.64 -19.56 -6.32
C GLU A 155 19.49 -18.71 -5.03
N GLN A 156 20.45 -17.83 -4.73
CA GLN A 156 20.57 -17.08 -3.48
C GLN A 156 20.28 -15.57 -3.60
N ARG A 157 19.91 -15.05 -4.78
CA ARG A 157 19.63 -13.60 -4.90
C ARG A 157 18.26 -13.20 -4.33
N HIS A 158 18.31 -12.26 -3.39
CA HIS A 158 17.18 -11.76 -2.60
C HIS A 158 16.27 -10.75 -3.35
N ASP A 159 16.59 -10.36 -4.59
CA ASP A 159 15.94 -9.25 -5.30
C ASP A 159 14.84 -9.66 -6.30
N ARG A 160 14.22 -10.83 -6.10
CA ARG A 160 13.07 -11.21 -6.92
C ARG A 160 11.89 -10.27 -6.65
N ILE A 161 11.47 -9.54 -7.67
CA ILE A 161 10.27 -8.70 -7.62
C ILE A 161 9.04 -9.58 -7.88
N ALA A 162 8.19 -9.75 -6.88
CA ALA A 162 6.92 -10.45 -7.02
C ALA A 162 5.90 -9.61 -7.81
N VAL A 163 5.14 -10.25 -8.69
CA VAL A 163 4.11 -9.59 -9.50
C VAL A 163 2.75 -10.19 -9.18
N PHE A 164 1.77 -9.34 -8.88
CA PHE A 164 0.41 -9.76 -8.54
C PHE A 164 -0.63 -9.05 -9.43
N ASP A 165 -1.68 -9.78 -9.78
CA ASP A 165 -2.82 -9.15 -10.46
C ASP A 165 -3.75 -8.45 -9.47
N LEU A 166 -4.03 -9.09 -8.33
CA LEU A 166 -4.93 -8.56 -7.31
C LEU A 166 -4.33 -8.68 -5.92
N LYS A 167 -4.66 -9.76 -5.21
CA LYS A 167 -4.27 -9.97 -3.81
C LYS A 167 -2.85 -10.51 -3.73
N LEU A 168 -2.10 -9.98 -2.78
CA LEU A 168 -0.78 -10.48 -2.41
C LEU A 168 -0.89 -11.91 -1.88
N ALA A 169 0.16 -12.70 -2.01
CA ALA A 169 0.25 -14.02 -1.42
C ALA A 169 1.71 -14.32 -1.08
N PRO A 170 2.00 -15.04 0.03
CA PRO A 170 3.36 -15.45 0.36
C PRO A 170 3.95 -16.32 -0.76
N ALA A 171 5.29 -16.26 -0.92
CA ALA A 171 5.99 -16.96 -2.00
C ALA A 171 5.88 -18.49 -1.91
N THR A 172 5.79 -19.03 -0.70
CA THR A 172 5.57 -20.45 -0.44
C THR A 172 4.22 -20.65 0.24
N PRO A 173 3.19 -21.09 -0.50
CA PRO A 173 1.97 -21.62 0.10
C PRO A 173 2.21 -23.05 0.60
N ASP A 174 3.35 -23.33 1.25
CA ASP A 174 3.59 -24.67 1.81
C ASP A 174 2.57 -24.88 2.93
N PRO A 175 1.65 -25.86 2.82
CA PRO A 175 0.68 -26.14 3.87
C PRO A 175 1.30 -26.53 5.21
N LYS A 176 2.61 -26.82 5.26
CA LYS A 176 3.38 -27.06 6.49
C LYS A 176 4.10 -25.83 7.05
N SER A 177 4.26 -24.77 6.26
CA SER A 177 4.89 -23.53 6.71
C SER A 177 3.83 -22.57 7.22
N SER A 178 4.01 -22.07 8.46
CA SER A 178 3.12 -21.03 8.96
C SER A 178 3.27 -19.77 8.11
N SER A 179 2.16 -19.18 7.66
CA SER A 179 2.19 -17.91 6.93
C SER A 179 2.99 -16.85 7.71
N PRO A 180 3.77 -15.98 7.04
CA PRO A 180 4.62 -15.02 7.73
C PRO A 180 3.80 -13.91 8.40
N LYS A 181 4.36 -13.30 9.44
CA LYS A 181 3.97 -11.98 9.94
C LYS A 181 4.69 -10.95 9.10
N ILE A 182 3.93 -10.03 8.52
CA ILE A 182 4.50 -9.05 7.59
C ILE A 182 4.33 -7.62 8.08
N LEU A 183 5.35 -6.82 7.83
CA LEU A 183 5.27 -5.36 7.84
C LEU A 183 5.12 -4.91 6.37
N LEU A 184 4.07 -4.16 6.04
CA LEU A 184 3.73 -3.80 4.67
C LEU A 184 3.91 -2.30 4.44
N LEU A 185 4.87 -1.92 3.60
CA LEU A 185 5.07 -0.55 3.13
C LEU A 185 4.32 -0.34 1.80
N THR A 186 3.11 0.23 1.89
CA THR A 186 2.29 0.52 0.72
C THR A 186 1.44 1.78 0.87
N HIS A 187 1.32 2.53 -0.23
CA HIS A 187 0.34 3.60 -0.37
C HIS A 187 -1.04 3.08 -0.76
N TYR A 188 -1.12 1.90 -1.40
CA TYR A 188 -2.34 1.34 -1.98
C TYR A 188 -3.18 0.61 -0.92
N ALA A 189 -4.37 1.13 -0.63
CA ALA A 189 -5.28 0.56 0.36
C ALA A 189 -5.67 -0.90 0.03
N TYR A 190 -5.78 -1.20 -1.26
CA TYR A 190 -6.19 -2.52 -1.75
C TYR A 190 -5.31 -3.68 -1.28
N ASP A 191 -4.01 -3.42 -1.15
CA ASP A 191 -3.02 -4.42 -0.78
C ASP A 191 -3.31 -5.01 0.61
N LEU A 192 -3.82 -4.17 1.53
CA LEU A 192 -4.17 -4.53 2.92
C LEU A 192 -5.30 -5.56 3.00
N PHE A 193 -6.12 -5.69 1.96
CA PHE A 193 -7.14 -6.73 1.92
C PHE A 193 -6.57 -8.14 1.70
N SER A 194 -5.26 -8.26 1.49
CA SER A 194 -4.56 -9.55 1.47
C SER A 194 -4.26 -10.08 2.87
N ALA A 195 -4.60 -9.35 3.94
CA ALA A 195 -4.26 -9.68 5.33
C ALA A 195 -4.59 -11.11 5.75
N LYS A 196 -5.70 -11.68 5.24
CA LYS A 196 -6.12 -13.06 5.56
C LYS A 196 -5.19 -14.15 5.00
N ARG A 197 -4.26 -13.79 4.11
CA ARG A 197 -3.28 -14.71 3.50
C ARG A 197 -1.94 -14.72 4.25
N PHE A 198 -1.82 -13.90 5.28
CA PHE A 198 -0.67 -13.78 6.16
C PHE A 198 -1.11 -14.10 7.59
N ARG A 199 -0.17 -14.50 8.46
CA ARG A 199 -0.48 -14.74 9.88
C ARG A 199 -0.82 -13.43 10.59
N GLU A 200 -0.10 -12.39 10.23
CA GLU A 200 -0.30 -11.02 10.71
C GLU A 200 0.15 -10.06 9.62
N MET A 201 -0.51 -8.91 9.52
CA MET A 201 -0.13 -7.85 8.59
C MET A 201 -0.28 -6.52 9.32
N THR A 202 0.80 -5.74 9.32
CA THR A 202 0.81 -4.36 9.85
C THR A 202 1.24 -3.43 8.74
N LEU A 203 0.55 -2.29 8.61
CA LEU A 203 0.91 -1.26 7.65
C LEU A 203 2.04 -0.40 8.21
N LEU A 204 3.10 -0.18 7.44
CA LEU A 204 4.12 0.83 7.70
C LEU A 204 3.84 2.07 6.84
N GLU A 205 3.65 3.23 7.47
CA GLU A 205 3.44 4.48 6.76
C GLU A 205 4.76 5.14 6.34
N SER A 206 4.92 5.39 5.04
CA SER A 206 6.12 6.00 4.46
C SER A 206 6.56 7.30 5.15
N HIS A 207 5.70 8.30 5.28
CA HIS A 207 6.11 9.62 5.76
C HIS A 207 6.09 9.81 7.28
N THR A 208 5.37 8.96 8.01
CA THR A 208 5.19 9.12 9.45
C THR A 208 5.92 8.04 10.23
N GLY A 209 6.47 7.02 9.60
CA GLY A 209 7.07 5.88 10.29
C GLY A 209 6.11 5.12 11.20
N ARG A 210 4.80 5.39 11.16
CA ARG A 210 3.84 4.78 12.07
C ARG A 210 3.45 3.39 11.61
N LEU A 211 3.45 2.46 12.56
CA LEU A 211 2.90 1.13 12.37
C LEU A 211 1.41 1.16 12.67
N LYS A 212 0.60 0.67 11.73
CA LYS A 212 -0.86 0.65 11.82
C LYS A 212 -1.37 -0.77 11.69
N GLU A 213 -1.91 -1.28 12.79
CA GLU A 213 -2.69 -2.51 12.78
C GLU A 213 -4.05 -2.30 12.09
N LYS A 214 -4.76 -3.40 11.87
CA LYS A 214 -6.04 -3.43 11.15
C LYS A 214 -7.08 -2.43 11.65
N ALA A 215 -7.15 -2.20 12.95
CA ALA A 215 -8.08 -1.23 13.54
C ALA A 215 -7.85 0.21 13.04
N LEU A 216 -6.62 0.54 12.64
CA LEU A 216 -6.21 1.85 12.15
C LEU A 216 -6.21 1.97 10.61
N TRP A 217 -6.50 0.90 9.88
CA TRP A 217 -6.52 0.91 8.41
C TRP A 217 -7.65 1.74 7.81
N HIS A 218 -8.69 2.06 8.60
CA HIS A 218 -9.74 3.00 8.20
C HIS A 218 -9.16 4.34 7.71
N THR A 219 -7.97 4.73 8.17
CA THR A 219 -7.26 5.93 7.70
C THR A 219 -6.88 5.90 6.21
N LYS A 220 -6.94 4.74 5.54
CA LYS A 220 -6.72 4.58 4.10
C LYS A 220 -7.96 4.86 3.25
N TYR A 221 -9.15 4.91 3.84
CA TYR A 221 -10.32 5.41 3.13
C TYR A 221 -10.13 6.88 2.73
N ALA A 222 -10.82 7.32 1.69
CA ALA A 222 -10.90 8.74 1.40
C ALA A 222 -11.52 9.47 2.61
N GLN A 223 -10.86 10.51 3.12
CA GLN A 223 -11.24 11.21 4.36
C GLN A 223 -11.25 10.28 5.60
N GLY A 224 -10.40 9.25 5.61
CA GLY A 224 -10.40 8.20 6.63
C GLY A 224 -10.23 8.67 8.08
N ARG A 225 -9.68 9.86 8.34
CA ARG A 225 -9.57 10.42 9.71
C ARG A 225 -10.93 10.59 10.40
N GLU A 226 -11.99 10.80 9.62
CA GLU A 226 -13.37 10.96 10.12
C GLU A 226 -14.12 9.61 10.20
N LEU A 227 -13.50 8.52 9.76
CA LEU A 227 -14.12 7.21 9.58
C LEU A 227 -13.62 6.18 10.61
N THR A 228 -13.27 6.64 11.81
CA THR A 228 -12.71 5.80 12.89
C THR A 228 -13.64 4.65 13.31
N MET A 229 -14.96 4.82 13.17
CA MET A 229 -15.95 3.79 13.45
C MET A 229 -16.14 2.78 12.31
N ILE A 230 -15.65 3.08 11.11
CA ILE A 230 -15.91 2.26 9.93
C ILE A 230 -14.85 1.16 9.84
N PRO A 231 -15.24 -0.12 9.85
CA PRO A 231 -14.28 -1.20 9.69
C PRO A 231 -13.65 -1.15 8.30
N PHE A 232 -12.34 -1.44 8.23
CA PHE A 232 -11.63 -1.49 6.95
C PHE A 232 -11.93 -2.81 6.23
N ARG A 233 -12.73 -2.76 5.15
CA ARG A 233 -13.29 -3.93 4.47
C ARG A 233 -13.44 -3.73 2.96
N GLU A 234 -13.47 -4.85 2.23
CA GLU A 234 -13.57 -4.88 0.76
C GLU A 234 -14.91 -4.40 0.22
N ASP A 235 -16.00 -4.59 0.96
CA ASP A 235 -17.31 -4.05 0.60
C ASP A 235 -17.35 -2.53 0.76
N LEU A 236 -16.84 -2.06 1.89
CA LEU A 236 -16.89 -0.64 2.25
C LEU A 236 -15.91 0.24 1.46
N ILE A 237 -14.86 -0.32 0.85
CA ILE A 237 -13.99 0.43 -0.07
C ILE A 237 -14.73 0.91 -1.32
N GLN A 238 -15.73 0.15 -1.79
CA GLN A 238 -16.57 0.57 -2.93
C GLN A 238 -17.43 1.79 -2.57
N VAL A 239 -17.74 1.97 -1.28
CA VAL A 239 -18.56 3.08 -0.79
C VAL A 239 -17.70 4.30 -0.46
N PHE A 240 -16.67 4.11 0.36
CA PHE A 240 -15.85 5.20 0.90
C PHE A 240 -14.66 5.56 0.01
N GLY A 241 -14.25 4.69 -0.91
CA GLY A 241 -13.09 4.91 -1.77
C GLY A 241 -11.77 5.02 -1.01
N ASP A 242 -10.70 5.29 -1.74
CA ASP A 242 -9.36 5.61 -1.24
C ASP A 242 -8.74 6.75 -2.05
N SER A 243 -7.44 7.00 -1.85
CA SER A 243 -6.70 8.01 -2.61
C SER A 243 -6.22 7.52 -3.98
N GLU A 244 -6.16 6.20 -4.22
CA GLU A 244 -5.39 5.61 -5.31
C GLU A 244 -6.26 4.93 -6.37
N LEU A 245 -7.10 3.96 -5.98
CA LEU A 245 -7.80 3.06 -6.90
C LEU A 245 -9.31 3.29 -6.93
N PHE A 246 -9.92 3.60 -5.79
CA PHE A 246 -11.37 3.67 -5.63
C PHE A 246 -11.81 5.11 -5.41
N ALA A 247 -12.69 5.62 -6.26
CA ALA A 247 -13.35 6.90 -6.01
C ALA A 247 -14.51 6.70 -5.01
N PRO A 248 -14.68 7.62 -4.03
CA PRO A 248 -15.81 7.55 -3.12
C PRO A 248 -17.13 7.66 -3.88
N MET A 249 -18.17 6.96 -3.40
CA MET A 249 -19.53 7.17 -3.90
C MET A 249 -20.02 8.59 -3.59
N ARG A 250 -21.14 8.95 -4.25
CA ARG A 250 -21.86 10.19 -3.99
C ARG A 250 -22.10 10.40 -2.48
N LEU A 251 -22.00 11.65 -2.06
CA LEU A 251 -21.97 12.02 -0.65
C LEU A 251 -23.24 11.58 0.10
N GLU A 252 -24.39 11.58 -0.56
CA GLU A 252 -25.68 11.17 0.01
C GLU A 252 -25.64 9.72 0.48
N LEU A 253 -25.14 8.80 -0.36
CA LEU A 253 -25.06 7.37 -0.01
C LEU A 253 -24.07 7.12 1.13
N ARG A 254 -22.94 7.83 1.14
CA ARG A 254 -21.95 7.74 2.23
C ARG A 254 -22.54 8.26 3.55
N ARG A 255 -23.27 9.37 3.53
CA ARG A 255 -23.92 9.96 4.71
C ARG A 255 -24.99 9.04 5.30
N GLU A 256 -25.83 8.42 4.46
CA GLU A 256 -26.83 7.44 4.91
C GLU A 256 -26.16 6.27 5.64
N LEU A 257 -25.07 5.72 5.09
CA LEU A 257 -24.32 4.64 5.73
C LEU A 257 -23.66 5.08 7.04
N LEU A 258 -23.10 6.29 7.09
CA LEU A 258 -22.51 6.85 8.30
C LEU A 258 -23.53 7.08 9.41
N GLN A 259 -24.74 7.55 9.08
CA GLN A 259 -25.83 7.71 10.05
C GLN A 259 -26.24 6.37 10.66
N ILE A 260 -26.35 5.33 9.83
CA ILE A 260 -26.59 3.97 10.31
C ILE A 260 -25.44 3.47 11.17
N ALA A 261 -24.19 3.66 10.73
CA ALA A 261 -23.01 3.25 11.49
C ALA A 261 -22.97 3.92 12.88
N GLN A 262 -23.31 5.20 12.97
CA GLN A 262 -23.39 5.93 14.23
C GLN A 262 -24.54 5.42 15.11
N LYS A 263 -25.75 5.27 14.55
CA LYS A 263 -26.91 4.76 15.27
C LYS A 263 -26.70 3.34 15.81
N MET A 264 -26.03 2.50 15.03
CA MET A 264 -25.72 1.12 15.36
C MET A 264 -24.38 0.97 16.10
N GLN A 265 -23.73 2.08 16.48
CA GLN A 265 -22.46 2.13 17.20
C GLN A 265 -21.40 1.20 16.60
N TRP A 266 -21.16 1.34 15.29
CA TRP A 266 -20.09 0.61 14.63
C TRP A 266 -18.73 1.00 15.21
N ASN A 267 -17.78 0.10 15.01
CA ASN A 267 -16.38 0.23 15.40
C ASN A 267 -15.51 -0.60 14.43
N PRO A 268 -14.18 -0.52 14.51
CA PRO A 268 -13.30 -1.26 13.60
C PRO A 268 -13.46 -2.79 13.59
N THR A 269 -14.09 -3.38 14.61
CA THR A 269 -14.33 -4.82 14.73
C THR A 269 -15.75 -5.24 14.33
N THR A 270 -16.58 -4.29 13.87
CA THR A 270 -17.96 -4.55 13.50
C THR A 270 -18.09 -5.58 12.38
N THR A 271 -18.94 -6.60 12.62
CA THR A 271 -19.07 -7.77 11.75
C THR A 271 -19.92 -7.49 10.50
N PHE A 272 -19.84 -8.41 9.54
CA PHE A 272 -20.64 -8.35 8.33
C PHE A 272 -22.15 -8.36 8.63
N GLU A 273 -22.58 -9.22 9.55
CA GLU A 273 -23.98 -9.43 9.91
C GLU A 273 -24.57 -8.16 10.53
N ARG A 274 -23.80 -7.48 11.40
CA ARG A 274 -24.21 -6.21 12.00
C ARG A 274 -24.30 -5.09 10.97
N ILE A 275 -23.40 -5.07 9.99
CA ILE A 275 -23.44 -4.12 8.87
C ILE A 275 -24.67 -4.35 8.01
N ALA A 276 -24.92 -5.60 7.61
CA ALA A 276 -26.05 -5.98 6.78
C ALA A 276 -27.39 -5.63 7.46
N LEU A 277 -27.52 -5.96 8.76
CA LEU A 277 -28.69 -5.57 9.56
C LEU A 277 -28.87 -4.04 9.60
N GLY A 278 -27.79 -3.28 9.78
CA GLY A 278 -27.85 -1.83 9.76
C GLY A 278 -28.36 -1.28 8.44
N VAL A 279 -27.91 -1.84 7.32
CA VAL A 279 -28.37 -1.44 5.99
C VAL A 279 -29.83 -1.81 5.74
N ASP A 280 -30.29 -2.97 6.21
CA ASP A 280 -31.71 -3.35 6.10
C ASP A 280 -32.64 -2.38 6.84
N LEU A 281 -32.16 -1.73 7.91
CA LEU A 281 -32.88 -0.73 8.71
C LEU A 281 -32.87 0.69 8.08
N MET A 282 -32.26 0.87 6.91
CA MET A 282 -32.26 2.16 6.21
C MET A 282 -33.66 2.57 5.77
N LYS A 283 -34.02 3.83 6.05
CA LYS A 283 -35.31 4.41 5.64
C LYS A 283 -35.36 4.68 4.14
N ASN A 284 -34.25 5.15 3.57
CA ASN A 284 -34.13 5.48 2.15
C ASN A 284 -34.10 4.18 1.31
N PRO A 285 -35.17 3.84 0.56
CA PRO A 285 -35.24 2.56 -0.14
C PRO A 285 -34.18 2.44 -1.23
N TYR A 286 -33.88 3.55 -1.91
CA TYR A 286 -32.84 3.56 -2.95
C TYR A 286 -31.45 3.29 -2.37
N ALA A 287 -31.07 4.00 -1.30
CA ALA A 287 -29.79 3.80 -0.65
C ALA A 287 -29.65 2.37 -0.11
N ARG A 288 -30.72 1.85 0.51
CA ARG A 288 -30.80 0.47 0.98
C ARG A 288 -30.51 -0.53 -0.12
N GLU A 289 -31.23 -0.46 -1.24
CA GLU A 289 -31.06 -1.42 -2.34
C GLU A 289 -29.65 -1.39 -2.94
N VAL A 290 -29.08 -0.20 -3.13
CA VAL A 290 -27.73 -0.04 -3.67
C VAL A 290 -26.69 -0.61 -2.69
N LEU A 291 -26.74 -0.21 -1.42
CA LEU A 291 -25.76 -0.63 -0.42
C LEU A 291 -25.89 -2.12 -0.08
N LYS A 292 -27.11 -2.66 -0.09
CA LYS A 292 -27.36 -4.08 0.12
C LYS A 292 -26.69 -4.92 -0.97
N LYS A 293 -26.77 -4.51 -2.24
CA LYS A 293 -26.07 -5.19 -3.34
C LYS A 293 -24.55 -5.21 -3.12
N ILE A 294 -23.96 -4.09 -2.73
CA ILE A 294 -22.52 -3.97 -2.44
C ILE A 294 -22.10 -4.86 -1.28
N ILE A 295 -22.82 -4.81 -0.16
CA ILE A 295 -22.48 -5.59 1.04
C ILE A 295 -22.69 -7.08 0.76
N SER A 296 -23.78 -7.44 0.08
CA SER A 296 -24.11 -8.84 -0.22
C SER A 296 -23.20 -9.51 -1.27
N SER A 297 -22.49 -8.74 -2.11
CA SER A 297 -21.58 -9.34 -3.09
C SER A 297 -20.39 -9.95 -2.37
N ARG A 298 -20.38 -11.28 -2.22
CA ARG A 298 -19.21 -12.02 -1.74
C ARG A 298 -18.16 -11.99 -2.86
N TYR A 299 -17.04 -11.32 -2.59
CA TYR A 299 -15.87 -11.18 -3.47
C TYR A 299 -14.92 -12.38 -3.42
#